data_AF-A0A8D8YTT0-F1
#
_entry.id   AF-A0A8D8YTT0-F1
#
_cell.length_a   1.000
_cell.length_b   1.000
_cell.length_c   1.000
_cell.angle_alpha   90.00
_cell.angle_beta   90.00
_cell.angle_gamma   90.00
#
_symmetry.space_group_name_H-M   'P 1'
#
loop_
_entity.id
_entity.type
_entity.pdbx_description
1 polymer ?
#
loop_
_entity_poly.entity_id
_entity_poly.type
_entity_poly.pdbx_seq_one_letter_code
_entity_poly.pdbx_strand_id
1 'polypeptide(L)'
;MQQLKYHLTVHNPYRPVEGFLIDIKTRSQLRDPDRLRPGIDEFLDKMFLTDACLLFSPSQIALAAVLQSASKLQENLDAYVTQTLLGQHANVRLVDLIEAVRKIRTLVSKPIESPSRETFKQLEKRLEKCRNQSNNPDSHIYKERMLESLNDDDESAARRYSQLSHKESAILDHMKGISKIS
;
A
#
# COMPACT_ATOMS: atom_id res chain seq x y z
N MET A 1 8.26 -9.53 2.31
CA MET A 1 9.09 -8.42 2.86
C MET A 1 10.19 -7.99 1.90
N GLN A 2 11.08 -8.88 1.47
CA GLN A 2 12.17 -8.55 0.55
C GLN A 2 11.71 -7.95 -0.78
N GLN A 3 10.62 -8.45 -1.37
CA GLN A 3 10.08 -7.94 -2.64
C GLN A 3 9.61 -6.48 -2.57
N LEU A 4 9.14 -6.04 -1.40
CA LEU A 4 8.77 -4.65 -1.13
C LEU A 4 9.98 -3.80 -0.72
N LYS A 5 11.19 -4.37 -0.69
CA LYS A 5 12.42 -3.74 -0.21
C LYS A 5 12.27 -3.11 1.18
N TYR A 6 11.45 -3.73 2.04
CA TYR A 6 11.13 -3.25 3.38
C TYR A 6 10.42 -1.87 3.43
N HIS A 7 9.93 -1.37 2.29
CA HIS A 7 9.05 -0.20 2.25
C HIS A 7 7.60 -0.65 2.54
N LEU A 8 7.23 -0.62 3.81
CA LEU A 8 5.90 -1.05 4.28
C LEU A 8 4.92 0.10 4.42
N THR A 9 5.42 1.34 4.42
CA THR A 9 4.60 2.54 4.51
C THR A 9 4.04 2.87 3.13
N VAL A 10 2.72 2.71 2.99
CA VAL A 10 1.98 3.12 1.79
C VAL A 10 1.14 4.34 2.15
N HIS A 11 1.32 5.43 1.41
CA HIS A 11 0.52 6.64 1.59
C HIS A 11 -0.71 6.58 0.68
N ASN A 12 -1.89 6.52 1.28
CA ASN A 12 -3.16 6.45 0.56
C ASN A 12 -3.79 7.84 0.31
N PRO A 13 -4.58 8.02 -0.76
CA PRO A 13 -5.17 9.32 -1.12
C PRO A 13 -6.29 9.79 -0.19
N TYR A 14 -6.85 8.91 0.67
CA TYR A 14 -7.94 9.25 1.57
C TYR A 14 -7.62 10.40 2.54
N ARG A 15 -6.40 10.41 3.11
CA ARG A 15 -5.99 11.47 4.04
C ARG A 15 -5.87 12.83 3.33
N PRO A 16 -5.21 12.94 2.16
CA PRO A 16 -5.27 14.16 1.36
C PRO A 16 -6.69 14.58 0.93
N VAL A 17 -7.59 13.65 0.62
CA VAL A 17 -9.00 13.97 0.30
C VAL A 17 -9.67 14.72 1.46
N GLU A 18 -9.56 14.20 2.69
CA GLU A 18 -10.14 14.89 3.85
C GLU A 18 -9.51 16.28 4.06
N GLY A 19 -8.19 16.39 3.85
CA GLY A 19 -7.50 17.67 3.86
C GLY A 19 -8.10 18.67 2.86
N PHE A 20 -8.29 18.26 1.61
CA PHE A 20 -8.92 19.11 0.60
C PHE A 20 -10.37 19.46 0.93
N LEU A 21 -11.16 18.52 1.43
CA LEU A 21 -12.56 18.80 1.79
C LEU A 21 -12.65 19.82 2.93
N ILE A 22 -11.83 19.70 3.97
CA ILE A 22 -11.75 20.69 5.07
C ILE A 22 -11.33 22.05 4.53
N ASP A 23 -10.34 22.06 3.63
CA ASP A 23 -9.80 23.28 3.06
C ASP A 23 -10.80 24.01 2.15
N ILE A 24 -11.55 23.26 1.35
CA ILE A 24 -12.62 23.77 0.49
C ILE A 24 -13.77 24.32 1.35
N LYS A 25 -14.15 23.65 2.44
CA LYS A 25 -15.18 24.15 3.37
C LYS A 25 -14.83 25.49 4.00
N THR A 26 -13.55 25.74 4.25
CA THR A 26 -13.09 26.93 4.98
C THR A 26 -12.65 28.07 4.06
N ARG A 27 -12.16 27.77 2.85
CA ARG A 27 -11.51 28.76 1.97
C ARG A 27 -12.09 28.85 0.56
N SER A 28 -13.11 28.08 0.21
CA SER A 28 -13.79 28.18 -1.10
C SER A 28 -15.20 28.77 -0.96
N GLN A 29 -15.80 29.15 -2.09
CA GLN A 29 -17.20 29.62 -2.15
C GLN A 29 -18.21 28.48 -2.32
N LEU A 30 -17.76 27.22 -2.32
CA LEU A 30 -18.64 26.07 -2.51
C LEU A 30 -19.55 25.88 -1.29
N ARG A 31 -20.88 25.96 -1.50
CA ARG A 31 -21.86 25.91 -0.40
C ARG A 31 -21.89 24.59 0.35
N ASP A 32 -21.81 23.47 -0.36
CA ASP A 32 -21.90 22.14 0.23
C ASP A 32 -20.84 21.18 -0.37
N PRO A 33 -19.61 21.21 0.15
CA PRO A 33 -18.53 20.35 -0.31
C PRO A 33 -18.73 18.86 -0.01
N ASP A 34 -19.59 18.49 0.95
CA ASP A 34 -19.81 17.08 1.29
C ASP A 34 -20.53 16.32 0.17
N ARG A 35 -21.25 17.02 -0.70
CA ARG A 35 -21.85 16.45 -1.92
C ARG A 35 -20.82 15.88 -2.89
N LEU A 36 -19.56 16.30 -2.79
CA LEU A 36 -18.49 15.77 -3.63
C LEU A 36 -18.12 14.33 -3.24
N ARG A 37 -18.40 13.88 -2.02
CA ARG A 37 -17.93 12.59 -1.47
C ARG A 37 -18.30 11.38 -2.33
N PRO A 38 -19.57 11.16 -2.74
CA PRO A 38 -19.92 9.99 -3.53
C PRO A 38 -19.14 9.90 -4.85
N GLY A 39 -18.93 11.05 -5.51
CA GLY A 39 -18.16 11.10 -6.76
C GLY A 39 -16.66 10.93 -6.55
N ILE A 40 -16.13 11.31 -5.39
CA ILE A 40 -14.74 11.07 -5.00
C ILE A 40 -14.53 9.57 -4.73
N ASP A 41 -15.40 8.96 -3.94
CA ASP A 41 -15.30 7.53 -3.59
C ASP A 41 -15.40 6.66 -4.85
N GLU A 42 -16.38 6.92 -5.73
CA GLU A 42 -16.50 6.23 -7.02
C GLU A 42 -15.24 6.37 -7.89
N PHE A 43 -14.60 7.54 -7.86
CA PHE A 43 -13.37 7.78 -8.60
C PHE A 43 -12.18 7.01 -7.99
N LEU A 44 -12.06 7.00 -6.67
CA LEU A 44 -10.99 6.29 -5.97
C LEU A 44 -11.10 4.78 -6.14
N ASP A 45 -12.31 4.21 -6.09
CA ASP A 45 -12.55 2.78 -6.32
C ASP A 45 -12.06 2.35 -7.71
N LYS A 46 -12.36 3.16 -8.74
CA LYS A 46 -11.85 2.93 -10.10
C LYS A 46 -10.33 3.12 -10.19
N MET A 47 -9.79 4.06 -9.44
CA MET A 47 -8.36 4.37 -9.44
C MET A 47 -7.51 3.20 -8.94
N PHE A 48 -7.96 2.47 -7.91
CA PHE A 48 -7.25 1.29 -7.39
C PHE A 48 -7.13 0.12 -8.38
N LEU A 49 -7.93 0.12 -9.44
CA LEU A 49 -7.85 -0.86 -10.52
C LEU A 49 -6.86 -0.42 -11.63
N THR A 50 -6.12 0.66 -11.42
CA THR A 50 -5.15 1.22 -12.36
C THR A 50 -3.78 1.43 -11.71
N ASP A 51 -2.76 1.73 -12.53
CA ASP A 51 -1.40 2.00 -12.06
C ASP A 51 -1.22 3.42 -11.46
N ALA A 52 -2.29 4.18 -11.24
CA ALA A 52 -2.20 5.56 -10.78
C ALA A 52 -1.45 5.72 -9.45
N CYS A 53 -1.65 4.80 -8.50
CA CYS A 53 -0.92 4.77 -7.21
C CYS A 53 0.60 4.58 -7.35
N LEU A 54 1.07 4.06 -8.49
CA LEU A 54 2.49 3.85 -8.76
C LEU A 54 3.11 5.06 -9.49
N LEU A 55 2.29 5.85 -10.18
CA LEU A 55 2.72 6.92 -11.08
C LEU A 55 2.58 8.33 -10.48
N PHE A 56 1.64 8.52 -9.55
CA PHE A 56 1.29 9.84 -9.04
C PHE A 56 1.29 9.88 -7.51
N SER A 57 1.54 11.06 -6.96
CA SER A 57 1.48 11.25 -5.51
C SER A 57 0.03 11.16 -5.00
N PRO A 58 -0.20 10.71 -3.75
CA PRO A 58 -1.54 10.60 -3.17
C PRO A 58 -2.31 11.92 -3.17
N SER A 59 -1.61 13.05 -3.00
CA SER A 59 -2.22 14.40 -3.06
C SER A 59 -2.68 14.77 -4.46
N GLN A 60 -1.95 14.40 -5.52
CA GLN A 60 -2.38 14.63 -6.90
C GLN A 60 -3.61 13.78 -7.25
N ILE A 61 -3.63 12.52 -6.80
CA ILE A 61 -4.76 11.61 -6.99
C ILE A 61 -6.00 12.15 -6.28
N ALA A 62 -5.86 12.56 -5.02
CA ALA A 62 -6.94 13.15 -4.24
C ALA A 62 -7.49 14.42 -4.90
N LEU A 63 -6.61 15.32 -5.36
CA LEU A 63 -7.04 16.52 -6.07
C LEU A 63 -7.78 16.18 -7.36
N ALA A 64 -7.28 15.21 -8.14
CA ALA A 64 -7.94 14.77 -9.37
C ALA A 64 -9.35 14.20 -9.08
N ALA A 65 -9.51 13.44 -7.99
CA ALA A 65 -10.80 12.91 -7.55
C ALA A 65 -11.78 14.03 -7.17
N VAL A 66 -11.34 15.00 -6.37
CA VAL A 66 -12.14 16.17 -5.96
C VAL A 66 -12.58 16.98 -7.17
N LEU A 67 -11.66 17.31 -8.08
CA LEU A 67 -11.95 18.08 -9.29
C LEU A 67 -12.86 17.31 -10.26
N GLN A 68 -12.69 16.00 -10.38
CA GLN A 68 -13.56 15.17 -11.21
C GLN A 68 -14.99 15.10 -10.64
N SER A 69 -15.13 15.01 -9.31
CA SER A 69 -16.43 15.04 -8.65
C SER A 69 -17.11 16.40 -8.78
N ALA A 70 -16.38 17.49 -8.56
CA ALA A 70 -16.88 18.86 -8.78
C ALA A 70 -17.33 19.06 -10.23
N SER A 71 -16.54 18.60 -11.20
CA SER A 71 -16.91 18.66 -12.62
C SER A 71 -18.18 17.86 -12.95
N LYS A 72 -18.40 16.69 -12.32
CA LYS A 72 -19.65 15.91 -12.48
C LYS A 72 -20.86 16.67 -11.91
N LEU A 73 -20.67 17.42 -10.83
CA LEU A 73 -21.71 18.22 -10.16
C LEU A 73 -21.85 19.64 -10.73
N GLN A 74 -21.11 19.97 -11.79
CA GLN A 74 -21.05 21.30 -12.41
C GLN A 74 -20.62 22.43 -11.46
N GLU A 75 -19.82 22.08 -10.45
CA GLU A 75 -19.22 23.03 -9.51
C GLU A 75 -17.85 23.49 -10.02
N ASN A 76 -17.54 24.78 -9.85
CA ASN A 76 -16.27 25.36 -10.29
C ASN A 76 -15.29 25.54 -9.12
N LEU A 77 -14.14 24.86 -9.19
CA LEU A 77 -13.06 24.93 -8.20
C LEU A 77 -11.78 25.60 -8.75
N ASP A 78 -11.82 26.22 -9.93
CA ASP A 78 -10.64 26.82 -10.57
C ASP A 78 -10.06 27.97 -9.74
N ALA A 79 -10.93 28.83 -9.18
CA ALA A 79 -10.51 29.91 -8.30
C ALA A 79 -9.82 29.36 -7.03
N TYR A 80 -10.34 28.27 -6.46
CA TYR A 80 -9.71 27.61 -5.32
C TYR A 80 -8.32 27.06 -5.68
N VAL A 81 -8.18 26.37 -6.83
CA VAL A 81 -6.89 25.81 -7.26
C VAL A 81 -5.85 26.90 -7.53
N THR A 82 -6.25 27.96 -8.25
CA THR A 82 -5.33 29.01 -8.69
C THR A 82 -5.00 30.01 -7.58
N GLN A 83 -5.99 30.47 -6.82
CA GLN A 83 -5.84 31.56 -5.86
C GLN A 83 -5.52 31.06 -4.44
N THR A 84 -6.11 29.94 -4.01
CA THR A 84 -5.98 29.44 -2.63
C THR A 84 -4.91 28.36 -2.52
N LEU A 85 -4.96 27.33 -3.37
CA LEU A 85 -4.09 26.16 -3.27
C LEU A 85 -2.67 26.45 -3.77
N LEU A 86 -2.55 27.02 -4.98
CA LEU A 86 -1.24 27.38 -5.56
C LEU A 86 -0.81 28.80 -5.19
N GLY A 87 -1.76 29.71 -5.02
CA GLY A 87 -1.52 31.11 -4.68
C GLY A 87 -0.46 31.75 -5.59
N GLN A 88 0.61 32.26 -4.99
CA GLN A 88 1.70 32.93 -5.70
C GLN A 88 2.46 32.00 -6.68
N HIS A 89 2.39 30.68 -6.49
CA HIS A 89 3.08 29.70 -7.33
C HIS A 89 2.27 29.22 -8.52
N ALA A 90 1.04 29.72 -8.71
CA ALA A 90 0.17 29.31 -9.80
C ALA A 90 0.84 29.46 -11.17
N ASN A 91 1.54 30.58 -11.41
CA ASN A 91 2.18 30.86 -12.70
C ASN A 91 3.25 29.84 -13.12
N VAL A 92 3.84 29.12 -12.15
CA VAL A 92 4.93 28.16 -12.41
C VAL A 92 4.41 26.72 -12.42
N ARG A 93 3.53 26.37 -11.48
CA ARG A 93 3.18 24.97 -11.20
C ARG A 93 1.83 24.53 -11.74
N LEU A 94 1.02 25.47 -12.22
CA LEU A 94 -0.34 25.18 -12.69
C LEU A 94 -0.35 24.26 -13.92
N VAL A 95 0.57 24.47 -14.87
CA VAL A 95 0.65 23.66 -16.09
C VAL A 95 0.93 22.20 -15.76
N ASP A 96 1.96 21.95 -14.94
CA ASP A 96 2.33 20.60 -14.51
C ASP A 96 1.21 19.92 -13.72
N LEU A 97 0.52 20.68 -12.86
CA LEU A 97 -0.60 20.18 -12.07
C LEU A 97 -1.78 19.78 -12.96
N ILE A 98 -2.15 20.65 -13.91
CA ILE A 98 -3.21 20.39 -14.87
C ILE A 98 -2.87 19.14 -15.69
N GLU A 99 -1.62 19.01 -16.14
CA GLU A 99 -1.18 17.85 -16.90
C GLU A 99 -1.28 16.56 -16.07
N ALA A 100 -0.80 16.59 -14.82
CA ALA A 100 -0.90 15.45 -13.90
C ALA A 100 -2.36 15.04 -13.66
N VAL A 101 -3.23 16.01 -13.34
CA VAL A 101 -4.67 15.76 -13.12
C VAL A 101 -5.33 15.19 -14.38
N ARG A 102 -5.01 15.73 -15.56
CA ARG A 102 -5.53 15.20 -16.84
C ARG A 102 -5.09 13.76 -17.05
N LYS A 103 -3.80 13.44 -16.86
CA LYS A 103 -3.28 12.07 -17.00
C LYS A 103 -3.96 11.09 -16.05
N ILE A 104 -4.12 11.46 -14.77
CA ILE A 104 -4.84 10.65 -13.78
C ILE A 104 -6.28 10.41 -14.23
N ARG A 105 -7.00 11.46 -14.63
CA ARG A 105 -8.39 11.34 -15.12
C ARG A 105 -8.49 10.44 -16.34
N THR A 106 -7.57 10.55 -17.30
CA THR A 106 -7.53 9.68 -18.47
C THR A 106 -7.27 8.22 -18.11
N LEU A 107 -6.40 7.93 -17.13
CA LEU A 107 -6.17 6.58 -16.66
C LEU A 107 -7.42 5.99 -16.00
N VAL A 108 -8.07 6.74 -15.11
CA VAL A 108 -9.23 6.25 -14.34
C VAL A 108 -10.51 6.18 -15.18
N SER A 109 -10.64 7.02 -16.20
CA SER A 109 -11.84 7.05 -17.06
C SER A 109 -11.84 5.99 -18.15
N LYS A 110 -10.69 5.35 -18.43
CA LYS A 110 -10.63 4.24 -19.37
C LYS A 110 -11.45 3.07 -18.82
N PRO A 111 -12.35 2.48 -19.62
CA PRO A 111 -13.09 1.31 -19.18
C PRO A 111 -12.09 0.19 -18.88
N ILE A 112 -12.14 -0.31 -17.66
CA ILE A 112 -11.33 -1.43 -17.24
C ILE A 112 -12.06 -2.67 -17.72
N GLU A 113 -11.55 -3.27 -18.80
CA GLU A 113 -12.10 -4.50 -19.33
C GLU A 113 -11.81 -5.63 -18.35
N SER A 114 -12.82 -6.00 -17.58
CA SER A 114 -12.79 -7.24 -16.80
C SER A 114 -12.66 -8.41 -17.78
N PRO A 115 -11.65 -9.27 -17.63
CA PRO A 115 -11.47 -10.40 -18.53
C PRO A 115 -12.71 -11.30 -18.51
N SER A 116 -13.09 -11.84 -19.68
CA SER A 116 -14.21 -12.78 -19.77
C SER A 116 -13.95 -14.02 -18.91
N ARG A 117 -15.02 -14.69 -18.47
CA ARG A 117 -14.90 -15.92 -17.67
C ARG A 117 -14.11 -17.00 -18.41
N GLU A 118 -14.26 -17.09 -19.73
CA GLU A 118 -13.51 -18.04 -20.56
C GLU A 118 -12.03 -17.69 -20.57
N THR A 119 -11.69 -16.41 -20.77
CA THR A 119 -10.30 -15.94 -20.76
C THR A 119 -9.65 -16.19 -19.41
N PHE A 120 -10.37 -15.90 -18.32
CA PHE A 120 -9.92 -16.17 -16.97
C PHE A 120 -9.61 -17.66 -16.75
N LYS A 121 -10.53 -18.56 -17.13
CA LYS A 121 -10.33 -20.03 -17.03
C LYS A 121 -9.13 -20.51 -17.86
N GLN A 122 -8.94 -19.95 -19.05
CA GLN A 122 -7.81 -20.31 -19.90
C GLN A 122 -6.48 -19.87 -19.27
N LEU A 123 -6.43 -18.66 -18.70
CA LEU A 123 -5.25 -18.15 -17.99
C LEU A 123 -4.94 -18.99 -16.75
N GLU A 124 -5.95 -19.35 -15.97
CA GLU A 124 -5.80 -20.22 -14.79
C GLU A 124 -5.24 -21.61 -15.18
N LYS A 125 -5.77 -22.23 -16.23
CA LYS A 125 -5.27 -23.51 -16.74
C LYS A 125 -3.82 -23.43 -17.23
N ARG A 126 -3.41 -22.29 -17.78
CA ARG A 126 -2.01 -22.06 -18.19
C ARG A 126 -1.12 -21.82 -16.97
N LEU A 127 -1.60 -21.05 -15.99
CA LEU A 127 -0.89 -20.76 -14.76
C LEU A 127 -0.57 -22.05 -14.00
N GLU A 128 -1.51 -23.00 -13.92
CA GLU A 128 -1.27 -24.28 -13.23
C GLU A 128 -0.08 -25.06 -13.80
N LYS A 129 0.18 -24.93 -15.11
CA LYS A 129 1.29 -25.61 -15.77
C LYS A 129 2.64 -24.94 -15.57
N CYS A 130 2.68 -23.63 -15.34
CA CYS A 130 3.92 -22.86 -15.24
C CYS A 130 4.17 -22.26 -13.84
N ARG A 131 3.25 -22.45 -12.89
CA ARG A 131 3.41 -21.99 -11.52
C ARG A 131 4.59 -22.70 -10.85
N ASN A 132 5.46 -21.91 -10.22
CA ASN A 132 6.54 -22.46 -9.42
C ASN A 132 5.97 -23.09 -8.14
N GLN A 133 5.96 -24.42 -8.08
CA GLN A 133 5.41 -25.18 -6.96
C GLN A 133 6.18 -24.97 -5.65
N SER A 134 7.46 -24.59 -5.73
CA SER A 134 8.26 -24.23 -4.55
C SER A 134 7.80 -22.96 -3.85
N ASN A 135 7.08 -22.07 -4.55
CA ASN A 135 6.54 -20.81 -4.01
C ASN A 135 5.00 -20.84 -3.93
N ASN A 136 4.39 -22.02 -4.09
CA ASN A 136 2.96 -22.22 -4.03
C ASN A 136 2.56 -22.66 -2.60
N PRO A 137 1.85 -21.83 -1.81
CA PRO A 137 1.44 -22.18 -0.45
C PRO A 137 0.64 -23.48 -0.33
N ASP A 138 -0.07 -23.85 -1.40
CA ASP A 138 -0.93 -25.03 -1.42
C ASP A 138 -0.14 -26.32 -1.75
N SER A 139 1.06 -26.19 -2.32
CA SER A 139 1.90 -27.32 -2.74
C SER A 139 2.54 -28.05 -1.56
N HIS A 140 2.65 -29.37 -1.67
CA HIS A 140 3.36 -30.19 -0.68
C HIS A 140 4.81 -29.73 -0.50
N ILE A 141 5.49 -29.39 -1.60
CA ILE A 141 6.90 -28.96 -1.61
C ILE A 141 7.10 -27.70 -0.78
N TYR A 142 6.15 -26.75 -0.86
CA TYR A 142 6.20 -25.53 -0.06
C TYR A 142 5.94 -25.81 1.43
N LYS A 143 4.94 -26.66 1.72
CA LYS A 143 4.59 -27.03 3.11
C LYS A 143 5.72 -27.78 3.79
N GLU A 144 6.34 -28.72 3.10
CA GLU A 144 7.49 -29.49 3.57
C GLU A 144 8.69 -28.57 3.84
N ARG A 145 9.06 -27.69 2.91
CA ARG A 145 10.14 -26.71 3.13
C ARG A 145 9.85 -25.77 4.32
N MET A 146 8.60 -25.36 4.48
CA MET A 146 8.21 -24.52 5.63
C MET A 146 8.32 -25.29 6.94
N LEU A 147 7.89 -26.56 6.98
CA LEU A 147 8.02 -27.44 8.14
C LEU A 147 9.49 -27.70 8.49
N GLU A 148 10.33 -27.98 7.49
CA GLU A 148 11.78 -28.11 7.68
C GLU A 148 12.40 -26.85 8.28
N SER A 149 12.06 -25.67 7.76
CA SER A 149 12.55 -24.40 8.31
C SER A 149 12.13 -24.17 9.76
N LEU A 150 10.91 -24.57 10.14
CA LEU A 150 10.42 -24.46 11.51
C LEU A 150 11.12 -25.45 12.44
N ASN A 151 11.32 -26.69 11.99
CA ASN A 151 12.05 -27.71 12.76
C ASN A 151 13.52 -27.31 12.97
N ASP A 152 14.17 -26.74 11.95
CA ASP A 152 15.54 -26.22 12.06
C ASP A 152 15.65 -25.08 13.08
N ASP A 153 14.66 -24.19 13.12
CA ASP A 153 14.58 -23.10 14.10
C ASP A 153 14.39 -23.64 15.53
N ASP A 154 13.51 -24.64 15.71
CA ASP A 154 13.27 -25.30 17.01
C ASP A 154 14.49 -26.08 17.50
N GLU A 155 15.16 -26.84 16.62
CA GLU A 155 16.42 -27.52 16.93
C GLU A 155 17.50 -26.50 17.33
N SER A 156 17.60 -25.39 16.60
CA SER A 156 18.54 -24.32 16.89
C SER A 156 18.28 -23.69 18.25
N ALA A 157 17.02 -23.49 18.62
CA ALA A 157 16.62 -23.01 19.94
C ALA A 157 16.95 -24.02 21.06
N ALA A 158 16.66 -25.31 20.84
CA ALA A 158 16.96 -26.38 21.80
C ALA A 158 18.46 -26.51 22.07
N ARG A 159 19.31 -26.45 21.03
CA ARG A 159 20.78 -26.45 21.16
C ARG A 159 21.27 -25.27 22.01
N ARG A 160 20.72 -24.07 21.82
CA ARG A 160 21.06 -22.90 22.64
C ARG A 160 20.68 -23.11 24.11
N TYR A 161 19.50 -23.66 24.38
CA TYR A 161 19.04 -23.92 25.74
C TYR A 161 19.91 -24.96 26.48
N SER A 162 20.27 -26.05 25.80
CA SER A 162 21.17 -27.08 26.35
C SER A 162 22.56 -26.50 26.68
N GLN A 163 23.12 -25.66 25.81
CA GLN A 163 24.40 -25.00 26.06
C GLN A 163 24.36 -24.06 27.29
N LEU A 164 23.25 -23.35 27.49
CA LEU A 164 23.05 -22.50 28.67
C LEU A 164 22.97 -23.35 29.96
N SER A 165 22.19 -24.44 29.94
CA SER A 165 22.05 -25.35 31.07
C SER A 165 23.37 -26.02 31.48
N HIS A 166 24.19 -26.45 30.51
CA HIS A 166 25.52 -27.00 30.78
C HIS A 166 26.49 -25.96 31.35
N LYS A 167 26.48 -24.73 30.83
CA LYS A 167 27.29 -23.64 31.40
C LYS A 167 26.89 -23.33 32.83
N GLU A 168 25.59 -23.26 33.11
CA GLU A 168 25.08 -23.01 34.46
C GLU A 168 25.48 -24.13 35.43
N SER A 169 25.37 -25.39 35.00
CA SER A 169 25.80 -26.55 35.78
C SER A 169 27.31 -26.52 36.07
N ALA A 170 28.13 -26.19 35.07
CA ALA A 170 29.59 -26.06 35.24
C ALA A 170 29.97 -24.92 36.20
N ILE A 171 29.24 -23.80 36.16
CA ILE A 171 29.43 -22.68 37.11
C ILE A 171 29.06 -23.12 38.53
N LEU A 172 27.93 -23.81 38.70
CA LEU A 172 27.50 -24.34 40.00
C LEU A 172 28.52 -25.34 40.57
N ASP A 173 29.07 -26.23 39.75
CA ASP A 173 30.08 -27.20 40.18
C ASP A 173 31.42 -26.52 40.50
N HIS A 174 31.82 -25.50 39.73
CA HIS A 174 32.99 -24.68 40.05
C HIS A 174 32.81 -23.94 41.39
N MET A 175 31.62 -23.40 41.66
CA MET A 175 31.32 -22.75 42.95
C MET A 175 31.37 -23.75 44.11
N LYS A 176 30.84 -24.97 43.93
CA LYS A 176 30.93 -26.04 44.94
C LYS A 176 32.37 -26.50 45.20
N GLY A 177 33.22 -26.49 44.16
CA GLY A 177 34.64 -26.83 44.27
C GLY A 177 35.45 -25.82 45.09
N ILE A 178 35.15 -24.52 44.95
CA ILE A 178 35.77 -23.46 45.75
C ILE A 178 35.42 -23.63 47.25
N SER A 179 34.18 -24.01 47.57
CA SER A 179 33.73 -24.19 48.95
C SER A 179 34.33 -25.40 49.68
N LYS A 180 35.05 -26.30 49.00
CA LYS A 180 35.70 -27.48 49.60
C LYS A 180 37.17 -27.26 49.97
N ILE A 181 37.74 -26.07 49.72
CA ILE A 181 39.17 -25.76 49.94
C ILE A 181 39.40 -24.86 51.18
N SER A 182 38.36 -24.54 51.95
CA SER A 182 38.49 -23.84 53.25
C SER A 182 38.39 -24.76 54.45
#